data_AF-A0AAD0QAD9-F1
#
_entry.id   AF-A0AAD0QAD9-F1
#
_cell.length_a   1.000
_cell.length_b   1.000
_cell.length_c   1.000
_cell.angle_alpha   90.00
_cell.angle_beta   90.00
_cell.angle_gamma   90.00
#
_symmetry.space_group_name_H-M   'P 1'
#
loop_
_entity.id
_entity.type
_entity.pdbx_description
1 polymer ?
#
loop_
_entity_poly.entity_id
_entity_poly.type
_entity_poly.pdbx_seq_one_letter_code
_entity_poly.pdbx_strand_id
1 'polypeptide(L)'
;MGGLISAALWLTVAVWAGVCLFRAFWEFLALALRASAQGLGPRTPGTPDPRIPPLGAEPAQRAYWSELLWVDAYTSTRAAASAVRHRLLGRWMAVTARRMFTGRQPSTGYRFDHWIARSVVRLLAPGTALGAITGALLASAVMVLVHLVMWLLAGLVWLAAVAGVAVLRGADRGVALVRGVRMKCPYPGCYRPFPLAVHRCPGCRTAHRELRPGRFGALWHLCSCGRRLTTVSLAGRDRLPVECPHCDRSLPSGIGRLRTVHIPVVGGTSSGKTMLMAAAVAGLHASTGRSALKVEFATADDRRDMVDLNGQLKQSGRVRKTQGGQPRALMLRISHRRSHRLLYLYDPMGESLYDVDSTRRQEYLAHADGVILVVDVLADPRVRRSFSADEEALARAANPSEPGPWETYQTFTGELPGLTGRRRGTRLPLAVVVTKRDVLDRIERLRVPATGIGPWLATIGLDRLVRDLGHRFRTRRYWALSAYAATGTGPLVSEQQRAAEAVLWILSRTGLRVGKLLPEDSESPRAPSGSAAGPPSPSPSVPGPREAPVQDRSTP
;
A
#
# COMPACT_ATOMS: atom_id res chain seq x y z
N MET A 1 -22.50 -86.59 -19.77
CA MET A 1 -22.86 -85.17 -19.60
C MET A 1 -21.69 -84.27 -19.16
N GLY A 2 -20.78 -84.71 -18.29
CA GLY A 2 -19.67 -83.87 -17.80
C GLY A 2 -18.72 -83.30 -18.87
N GLY A 3 -18.40 -84.07 -19.92
CA GLY A 3 -17.49 -83.61 -20.98
C GLY A 3 -18.04 -82.47 -21.85
N LEU A 4 -19.33 -82.50 -22.20
CA LEU A 4 -19.98 -81.46 -23.01
C LEU A 4 -20.12 -80.14 -22.25
N ILE A 5 -20.42 -80.21 -20.95
CA ILE A 5 -20.49 -79.04 -20.07
C ILE A 5 -19.10 -78.41 -19.92
N SER A 6 -18.06 -79.22 -19.73
CA SER A 6 -16.67 -78.76 -19.69
C SER A 6 -16.24 -78.08 -20.99
N ALA A 7 -16.55 -78.68 -22.16
CA ALA A 7 -16.23 -78.09 -23.45
C ALA A 7 -16.94 -76.74 -23.69
N ALA A 8 -18.22 -76.63 -23.32
CA ALA A 8 -18.96 -75.37 -23.40
C ALA A 8 -18.38 -74.29 -22.45
N LEU A 9 -17.91 -74.68 -21.27
CA LEU A 9 -17.23 -73.79 -20.33
C LEU A 9 -15.89 -73.28 -20.90
N TRP A 10 -15.06 -74.16 -21.45
CA TRP A 10 -13.78 -73.76 -22.07
C TRP A 10 -13.98 -72.86 -23.29
N LEU A 11 -15.01 -73.13 -24.11
CA LEU A 11 -15.36 -72.26 -25.22
C LEU A 11 -15.78 -70.86 -24.74
N THR A 12 -16.59 -70.77 -23.69
CA THR A 12 -17.00 -69.48 -23.13
C THR A 12 -15.83 -68.71 -22.54
N VAL A 13 -14.88 -69.40 -21.87
CA VAL A 13 -13.62 -68.80 -21.37
C VAL A 13 -12.74 -68.30 -22.53
N ALA A 14 -12.57 -69.09 -23.59
CA ALA A 14 -11.75 -68.68 -24.75
C ALA A 14 -12.34 -67.45 -25.46
N VAL A 15 -13.67 -67.44 -25.67
CA VAL A 15 -14.39 -66.31 -26.28
C VAL A 15 -14.34 -65.08 -25.37
N TRP A 16 -14.52 -65.28 -24.06
CA TRP A 16 -14.38 -64.24 -23.05
C TRP A 16 -13.00 -63.56 -23.13
N ALA A 17 -11.92 -64.35 -23.06
CA ALA A 17 -10.56 -63.85 -23.11
C ALA A 17 -10.26 -63.16 -24.44
N GLY A 18 -10.67 -63.76 -25.56
CA GLY A 18 -10.47 -63.21 -26.90
C GLY A 18 -11.18 -61.87 -27.10
N VAL A 19 -12.46 -61.77 -26.73
CA VAL A 19 -13.23 -60.52 -26.82
C VAL A 19 -12.67 -59.45 -25.90
N CYS A 20 -12.29 -59.82 -24.67
CA CYS A 20 -11.71 -58.89 -23.70
C CYS A 20 -10.39 -58.31 -24.22
N LEU A 21 -9.41 -59.15 -24.52
CA LEU A 21 -8.03 -58.76 -24.81
C LEU A 21 -7.84 -58.10 -26.18
N PHE A 22 -8.50 -58.61 -27.22
CA PHE A 22 -8.24 -58.15 -28.60
C PHE A 22 -9.20 -57.06 -29.07
N ARG A 23 -10.29 -56.79 -28.34
CA ARG A 23 -11.33 -55.86 -28.82
C ARG A 23 -11.90 -54.96 -27.74
N ALA A 24 -12.63 -55.52 -26.78
CA ALA A 24 -13.46 -54.75 -25.86
C ALA A 24 -12.62 -53.79 -25.03
N PHE A 25 -11.53 -54.26 -24.42
CA PHE A 25 -10.62 -53.43 -23.63
C PHE A 25 -10.12 -52.19 -24.41
N TRP A 26 -9.53 -52.41 -25.59
CA TRP A 26 -8.99 -51.33 -26.42
C TRP A 26 -10.08 -50.36 -26.91
N GLU A 27 -11.26 -50.89 -27.27
CA GLU A 27 -12.40 -50.08 -27.69
C GLU A 27 -12.88 -49.15 -26.55
N PHE A 28 -13.05 -49.68 -25.33
CA PHE A 28 -13.45 -48.90 -24.17
C PHE A 28 -12.38 -47.89 -23.75
N LEU A 29 -11.11 -48.30 -23.75
CA LEU A 29 -9.99 -47.43 -23.38
C LEU A 29 -9.87 -46.25 -24.36
N ALA A 30 -9.87 -46.50 -25.67
CA ALA A 30 -9.80 -45.45 -26.68
C ALA A 30 -10.98 -44.48 -26.60
N LEU A 31 -12.20 -45.01 -26.36
CA LEU A 31 -13.40 -44.21 -26.19
C LEU A 31 -13.33 -43.32 -24.94
N ALA A 32 -12.88 -43.88 -23.80
CA ALA A 32 -12.73 -43.14 -22.56
C ALA A 32 -11.67 -42.04 -22.66
N LEU A 33 -10.53 -42.33 -23.30
CA LEU A 33 -9.46 -41.34 -23.54
C LEU A 33 -9.95 -40.20 -24.44
N ARG A 34 -10.67 -40.50 -25.53
CA ARG A 34 -11.23 -39.47 -26.41
C ARG A 34 -12.26 -38.59 -25.67
N ALA A 35 -13.15 -39.20 -24.89
CA ALA A 35 -14.13 -38.46 -24.11
C ALA A 35 -13.48 -37.57 -23.05
N SER A 36 -12.44 -38.07 -22.38
CA SER A 36 -11.61 -37.31 -21.42
C SER A 36 -10.93 -36.12 -22.10
N ALA A 37 -10.28 -36.32 -23.25
CA ALA A 37 -9.62 -35.27 -24.01
C ALA A 37 -10.60 -34.19 -24.52
N GLN A 38 -11.79 -34.61 -24.98
CA GLN A 38 -12.86 -33.68 -25.38
C GLN A 38 -13.40 -32.87 -24.19
N GLY A 39 -13.46 -33.47 -22.99
CA GLY A 39 -13.86 -32.78 -21.77
C GLY A 39 -12.88 -31.69 -21.33
N LEU A 40 -11.58 -31.87 -21.62
CA LEU A 40 -10.56 -30.84 -21.42
C LEU A 40 -10.70 -29.72 -22.47
N GLY A 41 -10.82 -30.09 -23.75
CA GLY A 41 -11.08 -29.17 -24.87
C GLY A 41 -9.95 -28.15 -25.16
N PRO A 42 -9.74 -27.74 -26.42
CA PRO A 42 -8.88 -26.59 -26.70
C PRO A 42 -9.59 -25.32 -26.22
N ARG A 43 -8.91 -24.51 -25.41
CA ARG A 43 -9.47 -23.24 -24.93
C ARG A 43 -8.63 -22.07 -25.35
N THR A 44 -9.31 -21.06 -25.90
CA THR A 44 -8.73 -19.75 -26.15
C THR A 44 -8.56 -19.03 -24.82
N PRO A 45 -7.31 -18.68 -24.43
CA PRO A 45 -7.07 -17.86 -23.25
C PRO A 45 -7.87 -16.57 -23.36
N GLY A 46 -8.60 -16.18 -22.32
CA GLY A 46 -9.37 -14.94 -22.33
C GLY A 46 -10.88 -15.12 -22.49
N THR A 47 -11.39 -16.31 -22.79
CA THR A 47 -12.84 -16.54 -22.90
C THR A 47 -13.44 -16.98 -21.57
N PRO A 48 -14.54 -16.36 -21.09
CA PRO A 48 -15.25 -16.82 -19.91
C PRO A 48 -15.80 -18.24 -20.13
N ASP A 49 -15.62 -19.12 -19.15
CA ASP A 49 -16.18 -20.47 -19.20
C ASP A 49 -17.63 -20.45 -18.70
N PRO A 50 -18.63 -20.89 -19.50
CA PRO A 50 -20.03 -20.86 -19.08
C PRO A 50 -20.32 -21.76 -17.87
N ARG A 51 -19.44 -22.71 -17.54
CA ARG A 51 -19.56 -23.58 -16.36
C ARG A 51 -19.21 -22.86 -15.06
N ILE A 52 -18.58 -21.69 -15.14
CA ILE A 52 -18.18 -20.90 -13.98
C ILE A 52 -18.99 -19.59 -13.98
N PRO A 53 -19.86 -19.38 -12.98
CA PRO A 53 -20.60 -18.14 -12.90
C PRO A 53 -19.64 -16.96 -12.68
N PRO A 54 -19.87 -15.80 -13.33
CA PRO A 54 -19.13 -14.59 -13.04
C PRO A 54 -19.35 -14.24 -11.56
N LEU A 55 -18.27 -14.04 -10.82
CA LEU A 55 -18.32 -13.86 -9.37
C LEU A 55 -17.69 -12.53 -8.98
N GLY A 56 -18.53 -11.66 -8.44
CA GLY A 56 -18.14 -10.38 -7.84
C GLY A 56 -17.94 -9.25 -8.84
N ALA A 57 -17.74 -8.05 -8.30
CA ALA A 57 -17.58 -6.81 -9.06
C ALA A 57 -16.15 -6.60 -9.62
N GLU A 58 -15.23 -7.56 -9.44
CA GLU A 58 -13.85 -7.42 -9.92
C GLU A 58 -13.78 -7.73 -11.42
N PRO A 59 -13.38 -6.77 -12.28
CA PRO A 59 -13.41 -6.92 -13.74
C PRO A 59 -12.18 -7.69 -14.26
N ALA A 60 -11.84 -8.80 -13.60
CA ALA A 60 -10.70 -9.64 -13.92
C ALA A 60 -11.12 -11.11 -14.09
N GLN A 61 -10.45 -11.80 -15.00
CA GLN A 61 -10.66 -13.23 -15.21
C GLN A 61 -10.06 -14.04 -14.07
N ARG A 62 -10.72 -15.16 -13.75
CA ARG A 62 -10.18 -16.12 -12.77
C ARG A 62 -8.96 -16.80 -13.35
N ALA A 63 -7.94 -16.99 -12.52
CA ALA A 63 -6.80 -17.78 -12.91
C ALA A 63 -7.21 -19.25 -13.07
N TYR A 64 -6.65 -19.94 -14.06
CA TYR A 64 -6.99 -21.34 -14.37
C TYR A 64 -6.98 -22.23 -13.13
N TRP A 65 -5.91 -22.15 -12.35
CA TRP A 65 -5.70 -22.94 -11.13
C TRP A 65 -6.69 -22.64 -10.00
N SER A 66 -7.43 -21.53 -10.03
CA SER A 66 -8.30 -21.14 -8.92
C SER A 66 -9.61 -21.93 -8.84
N GLU A 67 -10.15 -22.35 -9.98
CA GLU A 67 -11.45 -23.04 -10.06
C GLU A 67 -11.57 -23.89 -11.33
N LEU A 68 -11.17 -23.35 -12.49
CA LEU A 68 -11.32 -24.03 -13.78
C LEU A 68 -10.54 -25.34 -13.87
N LEU A 69 -9.36 -25.41 -13.25
CA LEU A 69 -8.57 -26.64 -13.12
C LEU A 69 -9.39 -27.80 -12.51
N TRP A 70 -10.18 -27.53 -11.47
CA TRP A 70 -10.99 -28.54 -10.79
C TRP A 70 -12.22 -28.94 -11.60
N VAL A 71 -12.85 -27.95 -12.24
CA VAL A 71 -13.98 -28.20 -13.16
C VAL A 71 -13.53 -29.09 -14.32
N ASP A 72 -12.33 -28.87 -14.86
CA ASP A 72 -11.76 -29.68 -15.93
C ASP A 72 -11.43 -31.09 -15.50
N ALA A 73 -10.79 -31.24 -14.35
CA ALA A 73 -10.50 -32.55 -13.78
C ALA A 73 -11.79 -33.37 -13.57
N TYR A 74 -12.83 -32.74 -13.01
CA TYR A 74 -14.13 -33.37 -12.78
C TYR A 74 -14.86 -33.70 -14.08
N THR A 75 -14.96 -32.75 -15.01
CA THR A 75 -15.68 -32.95 -16.28
C THR A 75 -15.01 -34.01 -17.16
N SER A 76 -13.67 -34.05 -17.19
CA SER A 76 -12.90 -35.09 -17.86
C SER A 76 -13.16 -36.48 -17.26
N THR A 77 -13.11 -36.61 -15.93
CA THR A 77 -13.41 -37.87 -15.21
C THR A 77 -14.82 -38.36 -15.50
N ARG A 78 -15.80 -37.45 -15.41
CA ARG A 78 -17.22 -37.76 -15.65
C ARG A 78 -17.48 -38.18 -17.10
N ALA A 79 -16.85 -37.51 -18.06
CA ALA A 79 -16.98 -37.82 -19.49
C ALA A 79 -16.45 -39.21 -19.82
N ALA A 80 -15.27 -39.58 -19.30
CA ALA A 80 -14.72 -40.91 -19.45
C ALA A 80 -15.65 -41.99 -18.87
N ALA A 81 -16.13 -41.79 -17.64
CA ALA A 81 -17.04 -42.71 -16.97
C ALA A 81 -18.39 -42.86 -17.70
N SER A 82 -18.98 -41.75 -18.14
CA SER A 82 -20.24 -41.78 -18.89
C SER A 82 -20.09 -42.47 -20.24
N ALA A 83 -18.97 -42.24 -20.94
CA ALA A 83 -18.70 -42.85 -22.24
C ALA A 83 -18.61 -44.38 -22.12
N VAL A 84 -17.85 -44.90 -21.16
CA VAL A 84 -17.75 -46.35 -20.90
C VAL A 84 -19.11 -46.92 -20.53
N ARG A 85 -19.82 -46.29 -19.59
CA ARG A 85 -21.15 -46.74 -19.13
C ARG A 85 -22.17 -46.80 -20.27
N HIS A 86 -22.28 -45.72 -21.06
CA HIS A 86 -23.23 -45.67 -22.18
C HIS A 86 -22.87 -46.70 -23.26
N ARG A 87 -21.57 -46.90 -23.53
CA ARG A 87 -21.12 -47.88 -24.52
C ARG A 87 -21.40 -49.33 -24.07
N LEU A 88 -21.15 -49.63 -22.80
CA LEU A 88 -21.38 -50.95 -22.23
C LEU A 88 -22.87 -51.28 -22.16
N LEU A 89 -23.66 -50.44 -21.50
CA LEU A 89 -25.10 -50.70 -21.29
C LEU A 89 -25.89 -50.58 -22.60
N GLY A 90 -25.59 -49.57 -23.42
CA GLY A 90 -26.32 -49.32 -24.65
C GLY A 90 -25.96 -50.29 -25.78
N ARG A 91 -24.71 -50.31 -26.23
CA ARG A 91 -24.34 -51.09 -27.41
C ARG A 91 -24.00 -52.54 -27.08
N TRP A 92 -23.15 -52.77 -26.09
CA TRP A 92 -22.72 -54.14 -25.78
C TRP A 92 -23.83 -54.97 -25.15
N MET A 93 -24.49 -54.47 -24.10
CA MET A 93 -25.53 -55.22 -23.39
C MET A 93 -26.87 -55.18 -24.11
N ALA A 94 -27.45 -53.99 -24.32
CA ALA A 94 -28.82 -53.89 -24.85
C ALA A 94 -28.94 -54.27 -26.34
N VAL A 95 -27.85 -54.21 -27.11
CA VAL A 95 -27.83 -54.56 -28.54
C VAL A 95 -27.07 -55.87 -28.80
N THR A 96 -25.75 -55.91 -28.60
CA THR A 96 -24.92 -57.05 -29.02
C THR A 96 -25.24 -58.32 -28.25
N ALA A 97 -25.15 -58.31 -26.91
CA ALA A 97 -25.41 -59.47 -26.07
C ALA A 97 -26.86 -59.93 -26.21
N ARG A 98 -27.84 -59.01 -26.12
CA ARG A 98 -29.27 -59.33 -26.29
C ARG A 98 -29.58 -59.98 -27.64
N ARG A 99 -28.98 -59.50 -28.74
CA ARG A 99 -29.12 -60.13 -30.07
C ARG A 99 -28.52 -61.53 -30.10
N MET A 100 -27.34 -61.73 -29.52
CA MET A 100 -26.71 -63.06 -29.50
C MET A 100 -27.51 -64.07 -28.65
N PHE A 101 -28.02 -63.66 -27.48
CA PHE A 101 -28.91 -64.50 -26.65
C PHE A 101 -30.22 -64.87 -27.36
N THR A 102 -30.73 -64.01 -28.26
CA THR A 102 -31.92 -64.31 -29.07
C THR A 102 -31.61 -65.12 -30.35
N GLY A 103 -30.34 -65.47 -30.59
CA GLY A 103 -29.89 -66.20 -31.79
C GLY A 103 -29.88 -65.35 -33.07
N ARG A 104 -29.69 -64.03 -32.92
CA ARG A 104 -29.58 -63.05 -34.02
C ARG A 104 -28.13 -62.63 -34.22
N GLN A 105 -27.79 -62.23 -35.44
CA GLN A 105 -26.47 -61.73 -35.79
C GLN A 105 -26.16 -60.42 -35.01
N PRO A 106 -24.98 -60.30 -34.37
CA PRO A 106 -24.69 -59.16 -33.49
C PRO A 106 -24.58 -57.82 -34.22
N SER A 107 -24.06 -57.80 -35.45
CA SER A 107 -23.88 -56.58 -36.25
C SER A 107 -25.19 -56.10 -36.88
N THR A 108 -25.85 -56.97 -37.64
CA THR A 108 -27.02 -56.62 -38.47
C THR A 108 -28.36 -56.81 -37.77
N GLY A 109 -28.43 -57.71 -36.78
CA GLY A 109 -29.68 -58.06 -36.09
C GLY A 109 -30.57 -59.04 -36.84
N TYR A 110 -30.18 -59.51 -38.03
CA TYR A 110 -30.89 -60.55 -38.76
C TYR A 110 -30.89 -61.87 -37.97
N ARG A 111 -31.99 -62.62 -38.08
CA ARG A 111 -32.05 -63.99 -37.57
C ARG A 111 -31.29 -64.90 -38.55
N PHE A 112 -30.52 -65.85 -38.02
CA PHE A 112 -29.93 -66.89 -38.86
C PHE A 112 -31.00 -67.91 -39.25
N ASP A 113 -31.02 -68.29 -40.52
CA ASP A 113 -32.00 -69.25 -41.07
C ASP A 113 -31.75 -70.67 -40.53
N HIS A 114 -30.47 -71.06 -40.38
CA HIS A 114 -30.11 -72.38 -39.87
C HIS A 114 -30.13 -72.44 -38.32
N TRP A 115 -30.75 -73.49 -37.77
CA TRP A 115 -30.86 -73.70 -36.32
C TRP A 115 -29.50 -73.93 -35.63
N ILE A 116 -28.53 -74.50 -36.34
CA ILE A 116 -27.16 -74.72 -35.84
C ILE A 116 -26.48 -73.37 -35.57
N ALA A 117 -26.53 -72.44 -36.54
CA ALA A 117 -25.96 -71.11 -36.39
C ALA A 117 -26.58 -70.33 -35.21
N ARG A 118 -27.90 -70.47 -35.02
CA ARG A 118 -28.60 -69.88 -33.85
C ARG A 118 -28.09 -70.45 -32.53
N SER A 119 -27.86 -71.75 -32.47
CA SER A 119 -27.39 -72.44 -31.27
C SER A 119 -25.94 -72.07 -30.94
N VAL A 120 -25.07 -72.00 -31.95
CA VAL A 120 -23.68 -71.55 -31.81
C VAL A 120 -23.62 -70.12 -31.28
N VAL A 121 -24.37 -69.18 -31.85
CA VAL A 121 -24.34 -67.77 -31.41
C VAL A 121 -24.85 -67.59 -29.98
N ARG A 122 -25.87 -68.38 -29.56
CA ARG A 122 -26.33 -68.40 -28.16
C ARG A 122 -25.27 -68.94 -27.21
N LEU A 123 -24.52 -69.97 -27.63
CA LEU A 123 -23.44 -70.56 -26.85
C LEU A 123 -22.27 -69.56 -26.64
N LEU A 124 -21.98 -68.73 -27.64
CA LEU A 124 -20.95 -67.70 -27.57
C LEU A 124 -21.38 -66.45 -26.76
N ALA A 125 -22.69 -66.18 -26.65
CA ALA A 125 -23.25 -64.97 -26.02
C ALA A 125 -22.77 -64.70 -24.56
N PRO A 126 -22.74 -65.67 -23.63
CA PRO A 126 -22.25 -65.41 -22.28
C PRO A 126 -20.76 -65.05 -22.26
N GLY A 127 -19.92 -65.70 -23.07
CA GLY A 127 -18.50 -65.37 -23.21
C GLY A 127 -18.29 -63.94 -23.73
N THR A 128 -19.05 -63.52 -24.75
CA THR A 128 -18.95 -62.15 -25.30
C THR A 128 -19.45 -61.10 -24.30
N ALA A 129 -20.52 -61.36 -23.56
CA ALA A 129 -21.04 -60.46 -22.54
C ALA A 129 -20.05 -60.28 -21.38
N LEU A 130 -19.52 -61.39 -20.85
CA LEU A 130 -18.47 -61.35 -19.83
C LEU A 130 -17.22 -60.64 -20.35
N GLY A 131 -16.86 -60.85 -21.62
CA GLY A 131 -15.67 -60.26 -22.23
C GLY A 131 -15.79 -58.75 -22.34
N ALA A 132 -16.99 -58.26 -22.65
CA ALA A 132 -17.30 -56.84 -22.66
C ALA A 132 -17.29 -56.21 -21.26
N ILE A 133 -17.87 -56.89 -20.26
CA ILE A 133 -17.89 -56.41 -18.87
C ILE A 133 -16.47 -56.33 -18.33
N THR A 134 -15.70 -57.41 -18.44
CA THR A 134 -14.30 -57.46 -17.97
C THR A 134 -13.40 -56.49 -18.72
N GLY A 135 -13.55 -56.36 -20.04
CA GLY A 135 -12.85 -55.35 -20.82
C GLY A 135 -13.18 -53.92 -20.41
N ALA A 136 -14.45 -53.62 -20.10
CA ALA A 136 -14.88 -52.34 -19.57
C ALA A 136 -14.31 -52.08 -18.17
N LEU A 137 -14.32 -53.08 -17.28
CA LEU A 137 -13.75 -52.97 -15.93
C LEU A 137 -12.24 -52.72 -15.97
N LEU A 138 -11.50 -53.45 -16.82
CA LEU A 138 -10.06 -53.26 -16.98
C LEU A 138 -9.74 -51.87 -17.56
N ALA A 139 -10.49 -51.44 -18.59
CA ALA A 139 -10.34 -50.09 -19.14
C ALA A 139 -10.68 -49.01 -18.10
N SER A 140 -11.75 -49.20 -17.31
CA SER A 140 -12.09 -48.31 -16.21
C SER A 140 -11.01 -48.26 -15.14
N ALA A 141 -10.38 -49.39 -14.79
CA ALA A 141 -9.27 -49.42 -13.82
C ALA A 141 -8.07 -48.60 -14.31
N VAL A 142 -7.68 -48.76 -15.59
CA VAL A 142 -6.62 -47.93 -16.22
C VAL A 142 -7.00 -46.46 -16.20
N MET A 143 -8.24 -46.12 -16.56
CA MET A 143 -8.70 -44.73 -16.55
C MET A 143 -8.77 -44.14 -15.14
N VAL A 144 -9.13 -44.93 -14.11
CA VAL A 144 -9.07 -44.50 -12.72
C VAL A 144 -7.64 -44.12 -12.36
N LEU A 145 -6.64 -44.93 -12.70
CA LEU A 145 -5.23 -44.60 -12.47
C LEU A 145 -4.81 -43.31 -13.19
N VAL A 146 -5.16 -43.16 -14.47
CA VAL A 146 -4.86 -41.95 -15.26
C VAL A 146 -5.46 -40.70 -14.60
N HIS A 147 -6.72 -40.76 -14.17
CA HIS A 147 -7.37 -39.63 -13.51
C HIS A 147 -6.81 -39.39 -12.10
N LEU A 148 -6.44 -40.43 -11.35
CA LEU A 148 -5.76 -40.26 -10.05
C LEU A 148 -4.47 -39.47 -10.21
N VAL A 149 -3.65 -39.79 -11.23
CA VAL A 149 -2.44 -39.03 -11.56
C VAL A 149 -2.78 -37.59 -11.95
N MET A 150 -3.80 -37.37 -12.79
CA MET A 150 -4.24 -36.03 -13.19
C MET A 150 -4.71 -35.20 -11.97
N TRP A 151 -5.51 -35.77 -11.07
CA TRP A 151 -5.99 -35.13 -9.85
C TRP A 151 -4.83 -34.80 -8.90
N LEU A 152 -3.84 -35.70 -8.77
CA LEU A 152 -2.62 -35.44 -8.00
C LEU A 152 -1.83 -34.26 -8.58
N LEU A 153 -1.59 -34.25 -9.89
CA LEU A 153 -0.88 -33.17 -10.56
C LEU A 153 -1.64 -31.84 -10.46
N ALA A 154 -2.96 -31.84 -10.61
CA ALA A 154 -3.81 -30.68 -10.40
C ALA A 154 -3.69 -30.15 -8.96
N GLY A 155 -3.71 -31.05 -7.97
CA GLY A 155 -3.50 -30.70 -6.56
C GLY A 155 -2.12 -30.08 -6.30
N LEU A 156 -1.06 -30.64 -6.89
CA LEU A 156 0.29 -30.10 -6.77
C LEU A 156 0.41 -28.71 -7.41
N VAL A 157 -0.16 -28.50 -8.60
CA VAL A 157 -0.19 -27.19 -9.27
C VAL A 157 -0.98 -26.18 -8.44
N TRP A 158 -2.14 -26.57 -7.91
CA TRP A 158 -2.94 -25.73 -7.03
C TRP A 158 -2.16 -25.33 -5.77
N LEU A 159 -1.52 -26.29 -5.10
CA LEU A 159 -0.72 -26.04 -3.91
C LEU A 159 0.45 -25.09 -4.20
N ALA A 160 1.18 -25.32 -5.29
CA ALA A 160 2.26 -24.45 -5.73
C ALA A 160 1.77 -23.02 -6.03
N ALA A 161 0.62 -22.88 -6.68
CA ALA A 161 0.02 -21.58 -6.96
C ALA A 161 -0.41 -20.83 -5.68
N VAL A 162 -1.07 -21.54 -4.74
CA VAL A 162 -1.49 -20.96 -3.45
C VAL A 162 -0.27 -20.57 -2.61
N ALA A 163 0.75 -21.41 -2.53
CA ALA A 163 2.01 -21.10 -1.87
C ALA A 163 2.70 -19.89 -2.50
N GLY A 164 2.76 -19.84 -3.83
CA GLY A 164 3.28 -18.69 -4.57
C GLY A 164 2.52 -17.39 -4.27
N VAL A 165 1.18 -17.43 -4.21
CA VAL A 165 0.37 -16.28 -3.81
C VAL A 165 0.69 -15.83 -2.38
N ALA A 166 0.84 -16.76 -1.44
CA ALA A 166 1.19 -16.44 -0.06
C ALA A 166 2.56 -15.76 0.04
N VAL A 167 3.57 -16.31 -0.66
CA VAL A 167 4.93 -15.74 -0.73
C VAL A 167 4.91 -14.34 -1.33
N LEU A 168 4.21 -14.14 -2.46
CA LEU A 168 4.13 -12.83 -3.12
C LEU A 168 3.41 -11.80 -2.23
N ARG A 169 2.33 -12.19 -1.54
CA ARG A 169 1.66 -11.31 -0.56
C ARG A 169 2.57 -10.97 0.62
N GLY A 170 3.34 -11.94 1.10
CA GLY A 170 4.34 -11.75 2.15
C GLY A 170 5.43 -10.76 1.72
N ALA A 171 5.96 -10.94 0.50
CA ALA A 171 6.97 -10.05 -0.08
C ALA A 171 6.45 -8.61 -0.25
N ASP A 172 5.24 -8.44 -0.79
CA ASP A 172 4.61 -7.11 -0.93
C ASP A 172 4.46 -6.41 0.43
N ARG A 173 4.00 -7.13 1.46
CA ARG A 173 3.88 -6.60 2.82
C ARG A 173 5.24 -6.29 3.44
N GLY A 174 6.22 -7.17 3.25
CA GLY A 174 7.59 -6.99 3.74
C GLY A 174 8.24 -5.75 3.12
N VAL A 175 8.11 -5.56 1.81
CA VAL A 175 8.61 -4.37 1.10
C VAL A 175 7.90 -3.10 1.61
N ALA A 176 6.58 -3.13 1.77
CA ALA A 176 5.83 -1.99 2.30
C ALA A 176 6.28 -1.63 3.73
N LEU A 177 6.53 -2.64 4.57
CA LEU A 177 6.99 -2.46 5.96
C LEU A 177 8.41 -1.90 6.01
N VAL A 178 9.36 -2.46 5.25
CA VAL A 178 10.75 -1.97 5.18
C VAL A 178 10.82 -0.53 4.68
N ARG A 179 9.96 -0.16 3.72
CA ARG A 179 9.89 1.20 3.20
C ARG A 179 9.07 2.16 4.08
N GLY A 180 8.38 1.66 5.11
CA GLY A 180 7.48 2.45 5.94
C GLY A 180 6.32 3.08 5.16
N VAL A 181 5.83 2.38 4.13
CA VAL A 181 4.71 2.85 3.30
C VAL A 181 3.42 2.75 4.10
N ARG A 182 2.71 3.86 4.21
CA ARG A 182 1.38 3.94 4.82
C ARG A 182 0.47 4.66 3.85
N MET A 183 -0.52 3.95 3.32
CA MET A 183 -1.48 4.49 2.38
C MET A 183 -2.67 5.10 3.13
N LYS A 184 -2.91 6.38 2.84
CA LYS A 184 -4.01 7.16 3.41
C LYS A 184 -4.54 8.10 2.35
N CYS A 185 -5.83 8.42 2.45
CA CYS A 185 -6.43 9.39 1.54
C CYS A 185 -5.93 10.79 1.91
N PRO A 186 -5.39 11.57 0.96
CA PRO A 186 -4.94 12.93 1.25
C PRO A 186 -6.05 13.97 1.16
N TYR A 187 -7.22 13.57 0.67
CA TYR A 187 -8.29 14.49 0.35
C TYR A 187 -9.13 14.87 1.57
N PRO A 188 -9.57 16.13 1.63
CA PRO A 188 -10.52 16.59 2.63
C PRO A 188 -11.80 15.74 2.64
N GLY A 189 -12.30 15.46 3.83
CA GLY A 189 -13.51 14.69 4.11
C GLY A 189 -13.31 13.18 4.10
N CYS A 190 -12.10 12.70 3.78
CA CYS A 190 -11.79 11.29 3.78
C CYS A 190 -10.72 10.95 4.83
N TYR A 191 -9.45 11.32 4.62
CA TYR A 191 -8.30 11.00 5.50
C TYR A 191 -8.12 9.54 5.97
N ARG A 192 -8.99 8.62 5.55
CA ARG A 192 -9.00 7.23 6.01
C ARG A 192 -7.79 6.46 5.48
N PRO A 193 -7.20 5.59 6.32
CA PRO A 193 -6.23 4.62 5.85
C PRO A 193 -6.90 3.58 4.95
N PHE A 194 -6.12 3.01 4.04
CA PHE A 194 -6.56 1.88 3.23
C PHE A 194 -5.38 0.94 2.93
N PRO A 195 -5.60 -0.38 2.95
CA PRO A 195 -4.52 -1.35 2.72
C PRO A 195 -4.21 -1.56 1.23
N LEU A 196 -5.12 -1.17 0.34
CA LEU A 196 -4.99 -1.31 -1.11
C LEU A 196 -5.80 -0.20 -1.79
N ALA A 197 -5.18 0.49 -2.75
CA ALA A 197 -5.88 1.45 -3.60
C ALA A 197 -6.68 0.75 -4.70
N VAL A 198 -7.68 1.42 -5.25
CA VAL A 198 -8.39 0.93 -6.44
C VAL A 198 -7.54 1.24 -7.67
N HIS A 199 -7.20 0.24 -8.48
CA HIS A 199 -6.32 0.41 -9.65
C HIS A 199 -7.15 0.50 -10.92
N ARG A 200 -6.85 1.47 -11.79
CA ARG A 200 -7.53 1.62 -13.08
C ARG A 200 -6.75 0.90 -14.17
N CYS A 201 -7.43 0.09 -14.97
CA CYS A 201 -6.82 -0.52 -16.15
C CYS A 201 -6.40 0.57 -17.16
N PRO A 202 -5.15 0.59 -17.66
CA PRO A 202 -4.71 1.61 -18.62
C PRO A 202 -5.34 1.43 -20.01
N GLY A 203 -5.92 0.27 -20.32
CA GLY A 203 -6.60 0.01 -21.59
C GLY A 203 -8.05 0.48 -21.61
N CYS A 204 -8.85 0.07 -20.62
CA CYS A 204 -10.30 0.30 -20.59
C CYS A 204 -10.79 1.16 -19.41
N ARG A 205 -9.89 1.62 -18.52
CA ARG A 205 -10.20 2.42 -17.32
C ARG A 205 -11.14 1.78 -16.30
N THR A 206 -11.43 0.48 -16.41
CA THR A 206 -12.22 -0.23 -15.40
C THR A 206 -11.47 -0.31 -14.07
N ALA A 207 -12.21 -0.21 -12.96
CA ALA A 207 -11.68 -0.18 -11.60
C ALA A 207 -11.46 -1.60 -11.05
N HIS A 208 -10.24 -1.90 -10.65
CA HIS A 208 -9.82 -3.12 -9.98
C HIS A 208 -9.63 -2.85 -8.49
N ARG A 209 -10.55 -3.36 -7.66
CA ARG A 209 -10.53 -3.17 -6.20
C ARG A 209 -9.66 -4.23 -5.52
N GLU A 210 -9.45 -5.37 -6.17
CA GLU A 210 -8.75 -6.54 -5.64
C GLU A 210 -7.48 -6.85 -6.45
N LEU A 211 -6.74 -5.83 -6.94
CA LEU A 211 -5.49 -6.03 -7.69
C LEU A 211 -4.31 -6.41 -6.77
N ARG A 212 -4.32 -7.65 -6.27
CA ARG A 212 -3.27 -8.27 -5.47
C ARG A 212 -3.19 -9.76 -5.79
N PRO A 213 -2.05 -10.44 -5.54
CA PRO A 213 -1.91 -11.87 -5.84
C PRO A 213 -3.07 -12.65 -5.23
N GLY A 214 -3.75 -13.50 -6.00
CA GLY A 214 -4.94 -14.19 -5.53
C GLY A 214 -5.63 -15.00 -6.62
N ARG A 215 -6.93 -15.25 -6.44
CA ARG A 215 -7.74 -16.08 -7.36
C ARG A 215 -7.83 -15.58 -8.80
N PHE A 216 -7.59 -14.28 -9.02
CA PHE A 216 -7.58 -13.69 -10.37
C PHE A 216 -6.19 -13.73 -11.02
N GLY A 217 -5.18 -14.21 -10.30
CA GLY A 217 -3.81 -14.41 -10.78
C GLY A 217 -2.75 -14.17 -9.72
N ALA A 218 -1.63 -14.87 -9.84
CA ALA A 218 -0.50 -14.73 -8.91
C ALA A 218 0.32 -13.47 -9.22
N LEU A 219 0.92 -13.40 -10.42
CA LEU A 219 1.76 -12.27 -10.86
C LEU A 219 1.00 -11.22 -11.69
N TRP A 220 -0.02 -11.67 -12.42
CA TRP A 220 -0.81 -10.83 -13.31
C TRP A 220 -2.28 -11.19 -13.20
N HIS A 221 -3.14 -10.17 -13.22
CA HIS A 221 -4.56 -10.32 -13.51
C HIS A 221 -4.80 -10.03 -15.00
N LEU A 222 -5.72 -10.77 -15.61
CA LEU A 222 -6.19 -10.46 -16.96
C LEU A 222 -7.49 -9.67 -16.83
N CYS A 223 -7.47 -8.40 -17.22
CA CYS A 223 -8.65 -7.55 -17.26
C CYS A 223 -9.67 -8.12 -18.27
N SER A 224 -10.95 -7.80 -18.11
CA SER A 224 -12.00 -8.10 -19.09
C SER A 224 -11.68 -7.62 -20.51
N CYS A 225 -10.89 -6.56 -20.68
CA CYS A 225 -10.42 -6.08 -21.98
C CYS A 225 -9.19 -6.84 -22.54
N GLY A 226 -8.71 -7.88 -21.87
CA GLY A 226 -7.53 -8.66 -22.26
C GLY A 226 -6.18 -8.06 -21.85
N ARG A 227 -6.15 -6.90 -21.18
CA ARG A 227 -4.91 -6.30 -20.68
C ARG A 227 -4.39 -7.04 -19.45
N ARG A 228 -3.10 -7.36 -19.43
CA ARG A 228 -2.41 -7.92 -18.25
C ARG A 228 -2.04 -6.80 -17.27
N LEU A 229 -2.47 -6.93 -16.02
CA LEU A 229 -2.20 -5.99 -14.93
C LEU A 229 -1.34 -6.69 -13.88
N THR A 230 -0.22 -6.07 -13.48
CA THR A 230 0.65 -6.63 -12.45
C THR A 230 0.01 -6.55 -11.07
N THR A 231 0.10 -7.63 -10.31
CA THR A 231 -0.49 -7.74 -8.96
C THR A 231 0.48 -7.37 -7.84
N VAL A 232 1.78 -7.43 -8.13
CA VAL A 232 2.87 -7.25 -7.16
C VAL A 232 3.42 -5.83 -7.25
N SER A 233 3.63 -5.17 -6.10
CA SER A 233 4.18 -3.80 -6.00
C SER A 233 5.52 -3.69 -6.72
N LEU A 234 6.43 -4.62 -6.46
CA LEU A 234 7.79 -4.61 -7.00
C LEU A 234 7.83 -4.82 -8.53
N ALA A 235 6.86 -5.56 -9.07
CA ALA A 235 6.67 -5.75 -10.52
C ALA A 235 5.98 -4.54 -11.20
N GLY A 236 5.64 -3.50 -10.44
CA GLY A 236 5.13 -2.25 -10.98
C GLY A 236 3.62 -2.05 -10.84
N ARG A 237 2.92 -2.79 -9.97
CA ARG A 237 1.49 -2.53 -9.68
C ARG A 237 1.24 -1.05 -9.34
N ASP A 238 2.10 -0.48 -8.50
CA ASP A 238 1.94 0.89 -8.00
C ASP A 238 2.27 1.99 -9.05
N ARG A 239 2.57 1.59 -10.30
CA ARG A 239 2.70 2.51 -11.45
C ARG A 239 1.37 2.73 -12.17
N LEU A 240 0.36 1.90 -11.90
CA LEU A 240 -0.96 2.04 -12.48
C LEU A 240 -1.67 3.26 -11.86
N PRO A 241 -2.56 3.93 -12.60
CA PRO A 241 -3.40 4.97 -12.02
C PRO A 241 -4.26 4.38 -10.90
N VAL A 242 -4.36 5.10 -9.79
CA VAL A 242 -4.99 4.62 -8.56
C VAL A 242 -6.00 5.63 -8.03
N GLU A 243 -7.00 5.12 -7.32
CA GLU A 243 -8.07 5.90 -6.69
C GLU A 243 -8.27 5.46 -5.24
N CYS A 244 -8.80 6.39 -4.44
CA CYS A 244 -9.17 6.12 -3.06
C CYS A 244 -10.39 5.16 -3.01
N PRO A 245 -10.34 4.05 -2.26
CA PRO A 245 -11.47 3.13 -2.16
C PRO A 245 -12.68 3.68 -1.41
N HIS A 246 -12.51 4.81 -0.71
CA HIS A 246 -13.54 5.41 0.15
C HIS A 246 -14.23 6.63 -0.47
N CYS A 247 -13.52 7.41 -1.28
CA CYS A 247 -14.05 8.65 -1.87
C CYS A 247 -13.87 8.72 -3.39
N ASP A 248 -13.40 7.64 -4.01
CA ASP A 248 -13.22 7.43 -5.46
C ASP A 248 -12.40 8.52 -6.21
N ARG A 249 -11.70 9.39 -5.46
CA ARG A 249 -10.81 10.41 -6.03
C ARG A 249 -9.48 9.80 -6.44
N SER A 250 -8.96 10.21 -7.60
CA SER A 250 -7.65 9.84 -8.13
C SER A 250 -6.55 10.15 -7.12
N LEU A 251 -5.58 9.26 -6.92
CA LEU A 251 -4.49 9.46 -5.99
C LEU A 251 -3.19 9.80 -6.75
N PRO A 252 -2.28 10.59 -6.13
CA PRO A 252 -1.02 10.95 -6.76
C PRO A 252 -0.16 9.71 -7.07
N SER A 253 0.61 9.81 -8.15
CA SER A 253 1.56 8.77 -8.53
C SER A 253 2.56 8.48 -7.41
N GLY A 254 2.85 7.19 -7.20
CA GLY A 254 3.77 6.74 -6.14
C GLY A 254 3.14 6.54 -4.76
N ILE A 255 1.86 6.86 -4.56
CA ILE A 255 1.14 6.36 -3.38
C ILE A 255 1.19 4.82 -3.35
N GLY A 256 1.39 4.22 -2.18
CA GLY A 256 1.60 2.76 -2.07
C GLY A 256 3.03 2.29 -2.39
N ARG A 257 3.88 3.14 -2.97
CA ARG A 257 5.30 2.88 -3.22
C ARG A 257 6.23 3.73 -2.37
N LEU A 258 5.88 5.00 -2.19
CA LEU A 258 6.68 6.01 -1.49
C LEU A 258 6.22 6.12 -0.04
N ARG A 259 7.16 6.42 0.87
CA ARG A 259 6.80 6.81 2.23
C ARG A 259 6.17 8.20 2.20
N THR A 260 4.96 8.29 2.73
CA THR A 260 4.22 9.53 2.92
C THR A 260 4.74 10.26 4.15
N VAL A 261 4.86 11.59 4.06
CA VAL A 261 5.27 12.47 5.15
C VAL A 261 4.28 13.62 5.24
N HIS A 262 3.60 13.76 6.38
CA HIS A 262 2.60 14.81 6.59
C HIS A 262 3.15 15.90 7.49
N ILE A 263 3.18 17.15 7.00
CA ILE A 263 3.67 18.32 7.74
C ILE A 263 2.59 19.41 7.71
N PRO A 264 1.80 19.55 8.78
CA PRO A 264 0.94 20.72 8.97
C PRO A 264 1.75 21.97 9.36
N VAL A 265 1.33 23.11 8.81
CA VAL A 265 1.77 24.45 9.18
C VAL A 265 0.74 25.06 10.14
N VAL A 266 1.11 25.28 11.39
CA VAL A 266 0.24 25.74 12.47
C VAL A 266 0.61 27.18 12.83
N GLY A 267 -0.37 28.06 13.02
CA GLY A 267 -0.15 29.49 13.20
C GLY A 267 -1.46 30.27 13.19
N GLY A 268 -1.51 31.43 13.84
CA GLY A 268 -2.69 32.31 13.84
C GLY A 268 -3.09 32.78 12.43
N THR A 269 -4.29 33.30 12.25
CA THR A 269 -4.68 33.94 10.98
C THR A 269 -3.75 35.13 10.73
N SER A 270 -3.30 35.36 9.48
CA SER A 270 -2.31 36.41 9.15
C SER A 270 -0.88 36.23 9.71
N SER A 271 -0.56 35.12 10.38
CA SER A 271 0.82 34.83 10.87
C SER A 271 1.85 34.55 9.76
N GLY A 272 1.41 34.40 8.51
CA GLY A 272 2.29 34.14 7.36
C GLY A 272 2.44 32.67 6.96
N LYS A 273 1.56 31.77 7.42
CA LYS A 273 1.58 30.33 7.07
C LYS A 273 1.63 30.06 5.55
N THR A 274 0.69 30.63 4.80
CA THR A 274 0.60 30.47 3.34
C THR A 274 1.85 31.00 2.64
N MET A 275 2.35 32.16 3.09
CA MET A 275 3.59 32.78 2.57
C MET A 275 4.79 31.88 2.82
N LEU A 276 4.92 31.35 4.05
CA LEU A 276 5.98 30.42 4.45
C LEU A 276 5.93 29.14 3.61
N MET A 277 4.74 28.57 3.41
CA MET A 277 4.58 27.39 2.56
C MET A 277 5.05 27.68 1.13
N ALA A 278 4.61 28.78 0.52
CA ALA A 278 5.04 29.18 -0.82
C ALA A 278 6.56 29.39 -0.92
N ALA A 279 7.16 30.10 0.05
CA ALA A 279 8.59 30.33 0.10
C ALA A 279 9.39 29.03 0.29
N ALA A 280 8.91 28.11 1.12
CA ALA A 280 9.54 26.81 1.33
C ALA A 280 9.51 25.96 0.04
N VAL A 281 8.37 25.95 -0.67
CA VAL A 281 8.23 25.24 -1.96
C VAL A 281 9.17 25.85 -3.00
N ALA A 282 9.25 27.17 -3.10
CA ALA A 282 10.17 27.87 -3.99
C ALA A 282 11.64 27.53 -3.68
N GLY A 283 12.04 27.56 -2.40
CA GLY A 283 13.39 27.21 -1.97
C GLY A 283 13.75 25.75 -2.21
N LEU A 284 12.79 24.84 -2.02
CA LEU A 284 12.95 23.41 -2.33
C LEU A 284 13.19 23.19 -3.84
N HIS A 285 12.44 23.87 -4.70
CA HIS A 285 12.66 23.80 -6.15
C HIS A 285 14.00 24.42 -6.56
N ALA A 286 14.37 25.57 -6.01
CA ALA A 286 15.66 26.21 -6.25
C ALA A 286 16.86 25.30 -5.86
N SER A 287 16.67 24.44 -4.86
CA SER A 287 17.68 23.49 -4.38
C SER A 287 17.88 22.26 -5.30
N THR A 288 16.98 22.04 -6.27
CA THR A 288 17.03 20.88 -7.19
C THR A 288 18.21 20.96 -8.16
N GLY A 289 18.62 22.16 -8.58
CA GLY A 289 19.77 22.35 -9.49
C GLY A 289 21.13 22.34 -8.81
N ARG A 290 21.17 22.43 -7.47
CA ARG A 290 22.40 22.62 -6.68
C ARG A 290 22.82 21.39 -5.87
N SER A 291 22.03 20.33 -5.91
CA SER A 291 22.23 19.15 -5.08
C SER A 291 21.63 17.89 -5.72
N ALA A 292 21.82 16.72 -5.07
CA ALA A 292 21.16 15.48 -5.48
C ALA A 292 19.66 15.43 -5.11
N LEU A 293 19.08 16.56 -4.68
CA LEU A 293 17.66 16.73 -4.37
C LEU A 293 16.88 16.91 -5.68
N LYS A 294 15.74 16.24 -5.82
CA LYS A 294 14.76 16.47 -6.89
C LYS A 294 13.40 16.69 -6.28
N VAL A 295 12.75 17.78 -6.67
CA VAL A 295 11.42 18.17 -6.17
C VAL A 295 10.49 18.33 -7.36
N GLU A 296 9.37 17.60 -7.34
CA GLU A 296 8.36 17.63 -8.39
C GLU A 296 6.97 17.71 -7.76
N PHE A 297 6.04 18.43 -8.38
CA PHE A 297 4.64 18.40 -7.96
C PHE A 297 4.04 17.00 -8.16
N ALA A 298 3.24 16.53 -7.20
CA ALA A 298 2.68 15.17 -7.28
C ALA A 298 1.54 15.07 -8.31
N THR A 299 0.81 16.16 -8.53
CA THR A 299 -0.27 16.28 -9.52
C THR A 299 -0.18 17.59 -10.32
N ALA A 300 -0.89 17.64 -11.45
CA ALA A 300 -0.99 18.85 -12.26
C ALA A 300 -1.78 19.97 -11.54
N ASP A 301 -2.73 19.60 -10.69
CA ASP A 301 -3.45 20.57 -9.85
C ASP A 301 -2.51 21.22 -8.84
N ASP A 302 -1.67 20.46 -8.13
CA ASP A 302 -0.73 21.02 -7.15
C ASP A 302 0.20 22.06 -7.82
N ARG A 303 0.59 21.80 -9.08
CA ARG A 303 1.38 22.74 -9.87
C ARG A 303 0.59 24.01 -10.22
N ARG A 304 -0.67 23.88 -10.63
CA ARG A 304 -1.55 25.02 -10.93
C ARG A 304 -1.79 25.87 -9.69
N ASP A 305 -2.21 25.23 -8.59
CA ASP A 305 -2.48 25.88 -7.31
C ASP A 305 -1.25 26.69 -6.84
N MET A 306 -0.04 26.15 -7.00
CA MET A 306 1.20 26.87 -6.66
C MET A 306 1.57 28.00 -7.63
N VAL A 307 1.30 27.84 -8.93
CA VAL A 307 1.51 28.91 -9.92
C VAL A 307 0.58 30.08 -9.65
N ASP A 308 -0.69 29.82 -9.39
CA ASP A 308 -1.70 30.83 -9.08
C ASP A 308 -1.36 31.57 -7.78
N LEU A 309 -0.97 30.81 -6.75
CA LEU A 309 -0.51 31.38 -5.48
C LEU A 309 0.70 32.31 -5.68
N ASN A 310 1.70 31.87 -6.44
CA ASN A 310 2.88 32.69 -6.76
C ASN A 310 2.53 33.91 -7.62
N GLY A 311 1.53 33.80 -8.50
CA GLY A 311 1.01 34.92 -9.29
C GLY A 311 0.42 36.01 -8.40
N GLN A 312 -0.46 35.65 -7.46
CA GLN A 312 -1.04 36.57 -6.47
C GLN A 312 0.05 37.23 -5.63
N LEU A 313 0.99 36.43 -5.12
CA LEU A 313 2.12 36.92 -4.32
C LEU A 313 2.97 37.96 -5.06
N LYS A 314 3.20 37.79 -6.36
CA LYS A 314 3.96 38.75 -7.19
C LYS A 314 3.19 40.04 -7.47
N GLN A 315 1.87 39.96 -7.61
CA GLN A 315 1.03 41.11 -7.97
C GLN A 315 0.73 42.03 -6.77
N SER A 316 0.38 41.45 -5.63
CA SER A 316 -0.10 42.21 -4.45
C SER A 316 0.83 42.14 -3.24
N GLY A 317 1.93 41.36 -3.31
CA GLY A 317 2.81 41.11 -2.15
C GLY A 317 2.13 40.36 -1.00
N ARG A 318 0.85 40.00 -1.14
CA ARG A 318 -0.02 39.42 -0.11
C ARG A 318 -1.01 38.46 -0.75
N VAL A 319 -1.25 37.32 -0.11
CA VAL A 319 -2.32 36.38 -0.51
C VAL A 319 -3.63 36.84 0.10
N ARG A 320 -4.74 36.77 -0.66
CA ARG A 320 -6.08 36.95 -0.09
C ARG A 320 -6.29 35.94 1.04
N LYS A 321 -7.05 36.31 2.08
CA LYS A 321 -7.42 35.34 3.14
C LYS A 321 -7.97 34.08 2.49
N THR A 322 -7.43 32.92 2.87
CA THR A 322 -7.93 31.61 2.45
C THR A 322 -9.36 31.48 2.98
N GLN A 323 -10.38 31.71 2.15
CA GLN A 323 -11.80 31.64 2.50
C GLN A 323 -12.38 30.29 2.07
N GLY A 324 -13.05 29.59 3.00
CA GLY A 324 -13.89 28.41 2.76
C GLY A 324 -13.17 27.09 2.44
N GLY A 325 -13.66 25.99 3.03
CA GLY A 325 -13.29 24.61 2.68
C GLY A 325 -12.28 23.93 3.63
N GLN A 326 -12.19 22.61 3.57
CA GLN A 326 -11.17 21.86 4.30
C GLN A 326 -9.81 21.96 3.58
N PRO A 327 -8.68 22.07 4.32
CA PRO A 327 -7.37 22.29 3.70
C PRO A 327 -6.95 21.09 2.84
N ARG A 328 -6.85 21.32 1.53
CA ARG A 328 -6.17 20.40 0.61
C ARG A 328 -4.67 20.55 0.82
N ALA A 329 -3.98 19.44 1.07
CA ALA A 329 -2.53 19.46 1.15
C ALA A 329 -1.91 19.72 -0.23
N LEU A 330 -0.88 20.56 -0.26
CA LEU A 330 0.03 20.63 -1.40
C LEU A 330 0.92 19.38 -1.38
N MET A 331 0.93 18.63 -2.48
CA MET A 331 1.66 17.38 -2.58
C MET A 331 2.93 17.52 -3.43
N LEU A 332 4.07 17.16 -2.84
CA LEU A 332 5.38 17.18 -3.50
C LEU A 332 6.03 15.80 -3.47
N ARG A 333 6.58 15.36 -4.60
CA ARG A 333 7.50 14.22 -4.65
C ARG A 333 8.93 14.72 -4.45
N ILE A 334 9.52 14.32 -3.32
CA ILE A 334 10.89 14.68 -2.95
C ILE A 334 11.77 13.45 -3.07
N SER A 335 12.82 13.56 -3.85
CA SER A 335 13.82 12.50 -4.03
C SER A 335 15.19 13.03 -3.65
N HIS A 336 15.94 12.25 -2.87
CA HIS A 336 17.34 12.53 -2.59
C HIS A 336 18.13 11.23 -2.68
N ARG A 337 19.04 11.14 -3.66
CA ARG A 337 19.75 9.91 -4.02
C ARG A 337 18.77 8.74 -4.25
N ARG A 338 18.85 7.66 -3.44
CA ARG A 338 17.98 6.47 -3.52
C ARG A 338 16.72 6.56 -2.65
N SER A 339 16.53 7.66 -1.92
CA SER A 339 15.40 7.85 -1.02
C SER A 339 14.34 8.75 -1.65
N HIS A 340 13.10 8.31 -1.63
CA HIS A 340 11.97 9.01 -2.20
C HIS A 340 10.87 9.18 -1.13
N ARG A 341 10.21 10.33 -1.13
CA ARG A 341 9.12 10.70 -0.22
C ARG A 341 8.00 11.37 -1.00
N LEU A 342 6.79 11.16 -0.54
CA LEU A 342 5.63 11.94 -0.94
C LEU A 342 5.27 12.85 0.24
N LEU A 343 5.65 14.12 0.13
CA LEU A 343 5.43 15.15 1.14
C LEU A 343 4.04 15.77 0.95
N TYR A 344 3.32 15.91 2.06
CA TYR A 344 2.06 16.62 2.18
C TYR A 344 2.27 17.84 3.08
N LEU A 345 2.18 19.04 2.50
CA LEU A 345 2.18 20.30 3.24
C LEU A 345 0.73 20.76 3.43
N TYR A 346 0.29 20.89 4.68
CA TYR A 346 -1.04 21.40 4.99
C TYR A 346 -0.94 22.85 5.45
N ASP A 347 -1.71 23.73 4.82
CA ASP A 347 -1.96 25.09 5.29
C ASP A 347 -3.40 25.19 5.81
N PRO A 348 -3.66 24.73 7.05
CA PRO A 348 -4.98 24.87 7.65
C PRO A 348 -5.34 26.35 7.84
N MET A 349 -6.62 26.66 7.63
CA MET A 349 -7.14 28.00 7.88
C MET A 349 -6.90 28.37 9.35
N GLY A 350 -6.44 29.60 9.61
CA GLY A 350 -6.15 30.05 10.98
C GLY A 350 -7.37 30.03 11.91
N GLU A 351 -8.58 30.14 11.36
CA GLU A 351 -9.85 30.05 12.09
C GLU A 351 -10.31 28.61 12.37
N SER A 352 -9.80 27.62 11.62
CA SER A 352 -10.24 26.21 11.76
C SER A 352 -9.80 25.53 13.05
N LEU A 353 -8.84 26.14 13.77
CA LEU A 353 -8.41 25.70 15.09
C LEU A 353 -9.36 26.16 16.21
N TYR A 354 -10.19 27.19 15.97
CA TYR A 354 -10.99 27.85 17.00
C TYR A 354 -12.50 27.57 16.89
N ASP A 355 -12.94 26.90 15.83
CA ASP A 355 -14.35 26.55 15.66
C ASP A 355 -14.70 25.27 16.45
N VAL A 356 -15.76 25.30 17.25
CA VAL A 356 -16.11 24.26 18.24
C VAL A 356 -16.68 23.00 17.59
N ASP A 357 -17.16 23.09 16.33
CA ASP A 357 -17.58 21.95 15.49
C ASP A 357 -16.42 21.32 14.66
N SER A 358 -15.16 21.57 15.04
CA SER A 358 -13.98 21.27 14.22
C SER A 358 -13.32 19.91 14.42
N THR A 359 -13.84 19.01 15.27
CA THR A 359 -13.22 17.70 15.51
C THR A 359 -13.10 16.86 14.22
N ARG A 360 -14.04 17.02 13.26
CA ARG A 360 -13.96 16.42 11.91
C ARG A 360 -12.98 17.14 10.96
N ARG A 361 -12.58 18.37 11.25
CA ARG A 361 -11.75 19.22 10.37
C ARG A 361 -10.25 19.06 10.59
N GLN A 362 -9.84 18.38 11.66
CA GLN A 362 -8.43 18.27 12.06
C GLN A 362 -7.83 16.86 11.96
N GLU A 363 -8.53 15.91 11.32
CA GLU A 363 -8.04 14.53 11.14
C GLU A 363 -6.64 14.45 10.49
N TYR A 364 -6.22 15.47 9.74
CA TYR A 364 -4.86 15.56 9.18
C TYR A 364 -3.77 15.64 10.27
N LEU A 365 -4.04 16.23 11.45
CA LEU A 365 -3.10 16.33 12.57
C LEU A 365 -2.79 14.96 13.20
N ALA A 366 -3.76 14.04 13.20
CA ALA A 366 -3.58 12.66 13.69
C ALA A 366 -2.44 11.92 12.96
N HIS A 367 -2.03 12.44 11.80
CA HIS A 367 -1.12 11.81 10.87
C HIS A 367 0.18 12.58 10.68
N ALA A 368 0.36 13.71 11.38
CA ALA A 368 1.57 14.48 11.32
C ALA A 368 2.81 13.62 11.62
N ASP A 369 3.82 13.75 10.76
CA ASP A 369 5.16 13.19 10.94
C ASP A 369 6.16 14.28 11.39
N GLY A 370 5.76 15.55 11.32
CA GLY A 370 6.41 16.72 11.94
C GLY A 370 5.49 17.94 11.81
N VAL A 371 5.76 19.03 12.53
CA VAL A 371 4.92 20.24 12.53
C VAL A 371 5.80 21.46 12.30
N ILE A 372 5.29 22.43 11.55
CA ILE A 372 5.86 23.77 11.47
C ILE A 372 4.96 24.70 12.28
N LEU A 373 5.45 25.25 13.39
CA LEU A 373 4.77 26.26 14.19
C LEU A 373 5.24 27.65 13.77
N VAL A 374 4.34 28.44 13.24
CA VAL A 374 4.56 29.82 12.83
C VAL A 374 4.30 30.75 14.01
N VAL A 375 5.31 31.52 14.38
CA VAL A 375 5.31 32.44 15.51
C VAL A 375 5.38 33.86 14.99
N ASP A 376 4.26 34.57 15.09
CA ASP A 376 4.21 36.01 14.84
C ASP A 376 4.38 36.76 16.16
N VAL A 377 5.60 37.23 16.42
CA VAL A 377 5.96 37.93 17.65
C VAL A 377 5.15 39.23 17.81
N LEU A 378 4.79 39.89 16.70
CA LEU A 378 4.05 41.15 16.71
C LEU A 378 2.59 40.96 17.15
N ALA A 379 2.10 39.72 17.21
CA ALA A 379 0.74 39.43 17.66
C ALA A 379 0.61 39.38 19.19
N ASP A 380 1.71 39.23 19.93
CA ASP A 380 1.66 39.11 21.39
C ASP A 380 1.49 40.50 22.05
N PRO A 381 0.42 40.72 22.84
CA PRO A 381 0.19 42.00 23.51
C PRO A 381 1.33 42.40 24.48
N ARG A 382 2.03 41.43 25.08
CA ARG A 382 3.13 41.69 26.01
C ARG A 382 4.34 42.29 25.32
N VAL A 383 4.61 41.84 24.10
CA VAL A 383 5.66 42.42 23.25
C VAL A 383 5.29 43.86 22.91
N ARG A 384 4.06 44.08 22.45
CA ARG A 384 3.56 45.39 21.99
C ARG A 384 3.41 46.44 23.09
N ARG A 385 3.18 46.04 24.35
CA ARG A 385 3.05 46.97 25.50
C ARG A 385 4.23 47.93 25.64
N SER A 386 5.38 47.54 25.14
CA SER A 386 6.61 48.30 25.24
C SER A 386 6.85 49.22 24.03
N PHE A 387 6.01 49.17 23.00
CA PHE A 387 6.16 49.89 21.72
C PHE A 387 5.96 51.39 21.84
N SER A 388 6.85 52.15 21.20
CA SER A 388 6.60 53.56 20.88
C SER A 388 5.48 53.66 19.83
N ALA A 389 4.95 54.87 19.63
CA ALA A 389 3.91 55.10 18.64
C ALA A 389 4.34 54.67 17.21
N ASP A 390 5.60 54.91 16.85
CA ASP A 390 6.15 54.56 15.53
C ASP A 390 6.35 53.06 15.36
N GLU A 391 6.88 52.38 16.39
CA GLU A 391 7.05 50.92 16.38
C GLU A 391 5.69 50.21 16.32
N GLU A 392 4.69 50.75 17.01
CA GLU A 392 3.33 50.23 17.03
C GLU A 392 2.62 50.49 15.69
N ALA A 393 2.85 51.63 15.03
CA ALA A 393 2.39 51.86 13.66
C ALA A 393 3.03 50.88 12.67
N LEU A 394 4.34 50.63 12.81
CA LEU A 394 5.07 49.66 11.99
C LEU A 394 4.56 48.23 12.21
N ALA A 395 4.32 47.83 13.46
CA ALA A 395 3.76 46.54 13.81
C ALA A 395 2.37 46.35 13.22
N ARG A 396 1.49 47.36 13.32
CA ARG A 396 0.15 47.35 12.70
C ARG A 396 0.21 47.22 11.18
N ALA A 397 1.13 47.93 10.53
CA ALA A 397 1.32 47.83 9.07
C ALA A 397 1.72 46.41 8.62
N ALA A 398 2.39 45.66 9.50
CA ALA A 398 2.75 44.25 9.29
C ALA A 398 1.59 43.26 9.47
N ASN A 399 0.37 43.75 9.76
CA ASN A 399 -0.86 42.98 9.94
C ASN A 399 -0.67 41.76 10.88
N PRO A 400 -0.40 41.99 12.20
CA PRO A 400 -0.15 40.95 13.18
C PRO A 400 -1.23 39.87 13.20
N SER A 401 -0.86 38.66 13.58
CA SER A 401 -1.82 37.57 13.65
C SER A 401 -2.85 37.78 14.76
N GLU A 402 -4.06 37.30 14.52
CA GLU A 402 -5.07 37.13 15.55
C GLU A 402 -5.47 35.65 15.55
N PRO A 403 -5.30 34.90 16.66
CA PRO A 403 -4.72 35.29 17.96
C PRO A 403 -3.18 35.19 18.03
N GLY A 404 -2.62 35.45 19.22
CA GLY A 404 -1.17 35.44 19.49
C GLY A 404 -0.51 34.06 19.45
N PRO A 405 0.84 34.00 19.55
CA PRO A 405 1.58 32.76 19.42
C PRO A 405 1.32 31.76 20.54
N TRP A 406 1.13 32.24 21.77
CA TRP A 406 0.87 31.38 22.93
C TRP A 406 -0.51 30.74 22.84
N GLU A 407 -1.54 31.51 22.48
CA GLU A 407 -2.91 31.02 22.31
C GLU A 407 -2.98 30.00 21.19
N THR A 408 -2.35 30.30 20.04
CA THR A 408 -2.25 29.37 18.91
C THR A 408 -1.59 28.06 19.30
N TYR A 409 -0.51 28.14 20.07
CA TYR A 409 0.19 26.97 20.57
C TYR A 409 -0.67 26.15 21.54
N GLN A 410 -1.39 26.79 22.46
CA GLN A 410 -2.26 26.11 23.41
C GLN A 410 -3.39 25.37 22.70
N THR A 411 -4.06 26.00 21.73
CA THR A 411 -5.12 25.37 20.93
C THR A 411 -4.58 24.14 20.19
N PHE A 412 -3.47 24.30 19.47
CA PHE A 412 -2.83 23.18 18.76
C PHE A 412 -2.48 22.02 19.71
N THR A 413 -1.92 22.33 20.87
CA THR A 413 -1.47 21.27 21.79
C THR A 413 -2.57 20.71 22.68
N GLY A 414 -3.75 21.35 22.73
CA GLY A 414 -4.98 20.78 23.29
C GLY A 414 -5.57 19.70 22.38
N GLU A 415 -5.54 19.90 21.06
CA GLU A 415 -6.06 18.95 20.06
C GLU A 415 -5.10 17.78 19.81
N LEU A 416 -3.79 18.02 19.90
CA LEU A 416 -2.76 17.03 19.54
C LEU A 416 -2.84 15.69 20.31
N PRO A 417 -3.07 15.64 21.64
CA PRO A 417 -3.16 14.39 22.39
C PRO A 417 -4.37 13.53 21.99
N GLY A 418 -5.52 14.15 21.70
CA GLY A 418 -6.74 13.46 21.27
C GLY A 418 -6.59 12.80 19.89
N LEU A 419 -5.79 13.40 19.02
CA LEU A 419 -5.60 12.95 17.63
C LEU A 419 -4.39 12.03 17.44
N THR A 420 -3.30 12.23 18.19
CA THR A 420 -2.03 11.50 17.99
C THR A 420 -1.67 10.55 19.13
N GLY A 421 -2.29 10.69 20.30
CA GLY A 421 -1.91 10.00 21.54
C GLY A 421 -0.72 10.67 22.23
N ARG A 422 -0.77 10.72 23.57
CA ARG A 422 0.14 11.52 24.42
C ARG A 422 1.63 11.29 24.16
N ARG A 423 2.06 10.03 23.99
CA ARG A 423 3.48 9.68 23.74
C ARG A 423 3.95 10.05 22.32
N ARG A 424 3.07 10.05 21.33
CA ARG A 424 3.42 10.34 19.94
C ARG A 424 3.63 11.83 19.73
N GLY A 425 2.80 12.68 20.34
CA GLY A 425 2.95 14.13 20.30
C GLY A 425 4.35 14.60 20.75
N THR A 426 4.89 14.01 21.83
CA THR A 426 6.23 14.38 22.35
C THR A 426 7.41 13.99 21.45
N ARG A 427 7.21 13.04 20.53
CA ARG A 427 8.24 12.55 19.59
C ARG A 427 8.16 13.26 18.23
N LEU A 428 7.18 14.13 18.04
CA LEU A 428 6.95 14.84 16.80
C LEU A 428 8.03 15.93 16.63
N PRO A 429 8.81 15.93 15.53
CA PRO A 429 9.73 17.02 15.24
C PRO A 429 8.95 18.33 15.05
N LEU A 430 9.39 19.39 15.72
CA LEU A 430 8.77 20.70 15.64
C LEU A 430 9.73 21.75 15.08
N ALA A 431 9.40 22.32 13.93
CA ALA A 431 10.10 23.50 13.41
C ALA A 431 9.37 24.76 13.86
N VAL A 432 10.03 25.60 14.65
CA VAL A 432 9.47 26.89 15.10
C VAL A 432 9.99 27.97 14.16
N VAL A 433 9.09 28.65 13.46
CA VAL A 433 9.45 29.66 12.46
C VAL A 433 8.89 31.01 12.88
N VAL A 434 9.78 31.92 13.28
CA VAL A 434 9.46 33.31 13.54
C VAL A 434 9.32 34.04 12.22
N THR A 435 8.14 34.61 11.96
CA THR A 435 7.84 35.32 10.71
C THR A 435 7.98 36.83 10.87
N LYS A 436 7.89 37.56 9.75
CA LYS A 436 7.95 39.04 9.70
C LYS A 436 9.27 39.62 10.21
N ARG A 437 10.36 38.86 10.04
CA ARG A 437 11.72 39.26 10.36
C ARG A 437 12.09 40.64 9.79
N ASP A 438 11.65 40.97 8.59
CA ASP A 438 11.84 42.28 7.95
C ASP A 438 11.31 43.45 8.78
N VAL A 439 10.25 43.24 9.55
CA VAL A 439 9.71 44.23 10.48
C VAL A 439 10.40 44.13 11.84
N LEU A 440 10.67 42.92 12.32
CA LEU A 440 11.37 42.70 13.59
C LEU A 440 12.77 43.33 13.58
N ASP A 441 13.52 43.21 12.48
CA ASP A 441 14.87 43.76 12.34
C ASP A 441 14.89 45.31 12.26
N ARG A 442 13.74 45.95 12.06
CA ARG A 442 13.58 47.42 12.11
C ARG A 442 13.23 47.95 13.50
N ILE A 443 12.86 47.06 14.41
CA ILE A 443 12.56 47.39 15.81
C ILE A 443 13.76 46.93 16.63
N GLU A 444 14.57 47.86 17.14
CA GLU A 444 15.90 47.57 17.69
C GLU A 444 15.91 46.42 18.71
N ARG A 445 14.97 46.44 19.66
CA ARG A 445 14.80 45.40 20.69
C ARG A 445 14.29 44.05 20.18
N LEU A 446 13.68 44.00 18.99
CA LEU A 446 13.17 42.78 18.35
C LEU A 446 14.10 42.29 17.24
N ARG A 447 15.26 42.90 17.09
CA ARG A 447 16.24 42.47 16.10
C ARG A 447 16.61 41.01 16.34
N VAL A 448 16.44 40.20 15.30
CA VAL A 448 16.56 38.76 15.41
C VAL A 448 18.03 38.35 15.38
N PRO A 449 18.53 37.59 16.38
CA PRO A 449 19.90 37.13 16.39
C PRO A 449 20.14 36.05 15.34
N ALA A 450 21.40 35.91 14.90
CA ALA A 450 21.78 34.88 13.93
C ALA A 450 21.71 33.45 14.52
N THR A 451 21.94 33.31 15.82
CA THR A 451 21.85 32.05 16.58
C THR A 451 21.10 32.29 17.90
N GLY A 452 20.64 31.25 18.60
CA GLY A 452 19.96 31.43 19.89
C GLY A 452 18.57 32.07 19.80
N ILE A 453 17.83 31.82 18.70
CA ILE A 453 16.47 32.33 18.51
C ILE A 453 15.53 31.86 19.63
N GLY A 454 15.70 30.64 20.13
CA GLY A 454 14.89 30.11 21.25
C GLY A 454 15.06 30.94 22.54
N PRO A 455 16.29 31.10 23.06
CA PRO A 455 16.57 32.02 24.17
C PRO A 455 16.09 33.46 23.92
N TRP A 456 16.29 34.00 22.71
CA TRP A 456 15.82 35.34 22.35
C TRP A 456 14.28 35.49 22.41
N LEU A 457 13.52 34.48 21.98
CA LEU A 457 12.06 34.49 22.15
C LEU A 457 11.67 34.59 23.64
N ALA A 458 12.44 33.97 24.53
CA ALA A 458 12.19 34.09 25.96
C ALA A 458 12.47 35.51 26.49
N THR A 459 13.53 36.18 26.02
CA THR A 459 13.89 37.53 26.47
C THR A 459 12.88 38.59 26.04
N ILE A 460 12.20 38.40 24.92
CA ILE A 460 11.19 39.35 24.41
C ILE A 460 9.77 39.12 24.96
N GLY A 461 9.59 38.21 25.92
CA GLY A 461 8.31 37.99 26.62
C GLY A 461 7.52 36.75 26.20
N LEU A 462 8.10 35.87 25.37
CA LEU A 462 7.53 34.55 25.00
C LEU A 462 8.19 33.40 25.78
N ASP A 463 8.71 33.67 26.97
CA ASP A 463 9.38 32.70 27.86
C ASP A 463 8.50 31.49 28.18
N ARG A 464 7.20 31.71 28.37
CA ARG A 464 6.21 30.66 28.62
C ARG A 464 6.08 29.71 27.44
N LEU A 465 6.06 30.25 26.21
CA LEU A 465 6.03 29.48 24.98
C LEU A 465 7.28 28.62 24.85
N VAL A 466 8.46 29.22 25.00
CA VAL A 466 9.75 28.52 24.86
C VAL A 466 9.90 27.41 25.90
N ARG A 467 9.50 27.65 27.15
CA ARG A 467 9.52 26.62 28.21
C ARG A 467 8.59 25.45 27.90
N ASP A 468 7.32 25.70 27.53
CA ASP A 468 6.39 24.59 27.25
C ASP A 468 6.80 23.80 26.00
N LEU A 469 7.30 24.49 24.97
CA LEU A 469 7.95 23.85 23.82
C LEU A 469 9.13 22.96 24.25
N GLY A 470 9.92 23.44 25.21
CA GLY A 470 11.02 22.73 25.85
C GLY A 470 10.62 21.42 26.52
N HIS A 471 9.53 21.46 27.29
CA HIS A 471 9.01 20.32 28.02
C HIS A 471 8.28 19.32 27.12
N ARG A 472 7.51 19.82 26.13
CA ARG A 472 6.60 18.98 25.34
C ARG A 472 7.27 18.35 24.12
N PHE A 473 8.18 19.05 23.44
CA PHE A 473 8.78 18.59 22.19
C PHE A 473 10.27 18.27 22.37
N ARG A 474 10.61 16.97 22.27
CA ARG A 474 11.99 16.47 22.41
C ARG A 474 12.91 16.91 21.28
N THR A 475 12.36 17.21 20.11
CA THR A 475 13.11 17.58 18.91
C THR A 475 12.49 18.83 18.32
N ARG A 476 13.17 19.96 18.54
CA ARG A 476 12.76 21.26 18.03
C ARG A 476 13.95 22.02 17.46
N ARG A 477 13.71 22.89 16.48
CA ARG A 477 14.69 23.84 15.94
C ARG A 477 13.95 25.13 15.58
N TYR A 478 14.66 26.24 15.68
CA TYR A 478 14.13 27.58 15.47
C TYR A 478 14.70 28.18 14.19
N TRP A 479 13.85 28.88 13.43
CA TRP A 479 14.19 29.70 12.29
C TRP A 479 13.53 31.05 12.44
N ALA A 480 14.10 32.05 11.78
CA ALA A 480 13.50 33.36 11.67
C ALA A 480 13.69 33.89 10.25
N LEU A 481 12.59 34.21 9.60
CA LEU A 481 12.57 34.56 8.19
C LEU A 481 11.41 35.51 7.86
N SER A 482 11.54 36.18 6.72
CA SER A 482 10.41 36.83 6.05
C SER A 482 10.22 36.18 4.70
N ALA A 483 9.26 35.25 4.64
CA ALA A 483 8.95 34.49 3.43
C ALA A 483 8.70 35.42 2.22
N TYR A 484 8.03 36.54 2.51
CA TYR A 484 7.90 37.74 1.69
C TYR A 484 7.98 38.94 2.64
N ALA A 485 8.49 40.08 2.17
CA ALA A 485 8.47 41.30 2.97
C ALA A 485 7.04 41.67 3.36
N ALA A 486 6.78 41.81 4.66
CA ALA A 486 5.49 42.26 5.19
C ALA A 486 5.13 43.67 4.67
N THR A 487 6.14 44.43 4.25
CA THR A 487 6.06 45.78 3.66
C THR A 487 6.28 45.87 2.14
N GLY A 488 6.34 44.75 1.40
CA GLY A 488 6.19 44.76 -0.07
C GLY A 488 7.45 44.68 -0.95
N THR A 489 8.66 44.48 -0.43
CA THR A 489 9.91 44.37 -1.24
C THR A 489 10.16 43.00 -1.88
N GLY A 490 9.14 42.14 -2.00
CA GLY A 490 9.25 40.82 -2.65
C GLY A 490 10.02 39.77 -1.83
N PRO A 491 10.09 38.51 -2.29
CA PRO A 491 10.77 37.43 -1.59
C PRO A 491 12.28 37.43 -1.87
N LEU A 492 13.11 37.37 -0.84
CA LEU A 492 14.56 37.20 -0.96
C LEU A 492 14.90 35.72 -1.16
N VAL A 493 15.81 35.41 -2.09
CA VAL A 493 16.23 34.02 -2.38
C VAL A 493 16.78 33.31 -1.13
N SER A 494 17.49 34.04 -0.26
CA SER A 494 18.01 33.54 1.02
C SER A 494 16.89 33.18 2.00
N GLU A 495 15.76 33.89 2.00
CA GLU A 495 14.61 33.59 2.86
C GLU A 495 13.84 32.36 2.37
N GLN A 496 13.73 32.18 1.04
CA GLN A 496 13.17 30.96 0.46
C GLN A 496 14.01 29.72 0.82
N GLN A 497 15.33 29.85 0.82
CA GLN A 497 16.24 28.77 1.27
C GLN A 497 16.03 28.43 2.74
N ARG A 498 15.99 29.44 3.64
CA ARG A 498 15.68 29.24 5.07
C ARG A 498 14.33 28.55 5.29
N ALA A 499 13.31 28.94 4.52
CA ALA A 499 11.99 28.30 4.58
C ALA A 499 12.05 26.82 4.15
N ALA A 500 12.82 26.50 3.11
CA ALA A 500 13.04 25.13 2.66
C ALA A 500 13.84 24.30 3.68
N GLU A 501 14.81 24.89 4.39
CA GLU A 501 15.58 24.23 5.45
C GLU A 501 14.69 23.70 6.58
N ALA A 502 13.67 24.47 6.99
CA ALA A 502 12.71 24.01 8.00
C ALA A 502 12.00 22.71 7.58
N VAL A 503 11.57 22.63 6.32
CA VAL A 503 10.95 21.42 5.75
C VAL A 503 11.96 20.28 5.61
N LEU A 504 13.17 20.56 5.11
CA LEU A 504 14.23 19.58 4.95
C LEU A 504 14.70 19.02 6.31
N TRP A 505 14.72 19.82 7.35
CA TRP A 505 15.05 19.39 8.71
C TRP A 505 14.01 18.40 9.22
N ILE A 506 12.71 18.67 9.07
CA ILE A 506 11.66 17.69 9.41
C ILE A 506 11.82 16.42 8.58
N LEU A 507 12.01 16.54 7.26
CA LEU A 507 12.22 15.39 6.38
C LEU A 507 13.42 14.55 6.82
N SER A 508 14.49 15.17 7.32
CA SER A 508 15.66 14.48 7.85
C SER A 508 15.32 13.58 9.05
N ARG A 509 14.41 14.04 9.92
CA ARG A 509 13.92 13.27 11.07
C ARG A 509 12.99 12.12 10.67
N THR A 510 12.41 12.17 9.46
CA THR A 510 11.64 11.06 8.86
C THR A 510 12.52 10.08 8.07
N GLY A 511 13.84 10.17 8.20
CA GLY A 511 14.82 9.25 7.59
C GLY A 511 15.21 9.61 6.16
N LEU A 512 14.89 10.80 5.66
CA LEU A 512 15.44 11.30 4.41
C LEU A 512 16.87 11.80 4.66
N ARG A 513 17.88 11.30 3.94
CA ARG A 513 19.29 11.66 4.18
C ARG A 513 19.67 13.03 3.61
N VAL A 514 19.02 14.10 4.05
CA VAL A 514 19.24 15.50 3.60
C VAL A 514 20.00 16.35 4.62
N GLY A 515 20.50 15.76 5.71
CA GLY A 515 21.20 16.51 6.77
C GLY A 515 22.40 17.35 6.30
N LYS A 516 23.12 16.89 5.24
CA LYS A 516 24.24 17.66 4.64
C LYS A 516 23.80 18.91 3.85
N LEU A 517 22.50 19.05 3.57
CA LEU A 517 21.94 20.23 2.90
C LEU A 517 21.46 21.28 3.92
N LEU A 518 21.47 20.94 5.21
CA LEU A 518 21.13 21.87 6.27
C LEU A 518 22.42 22.54 6.76
N PRO A 519 22.39 23.85 7.08
CA PRO A 519 23.51 24.46 7.78
C PRO A 519 23.75 23.73 9.12
N GLU A 520 25.03 23.53 9.45
CA GLU A 520 25.43 22.93 10.74
C GLU A 520 24.92 23.80 11.89
N ASP A 521 24.23 23.20 12.85
CA ASP A 521 23.87 23.91 14.08
C ASP A 521 24.84 23.56 15.21
N SER A 522 25.26 24.60 15.91
CA SER A 522 25.91 24.58 17.21
C SER A 522 24.97 24.33 18.41
N GLU A 523 23.69 23.97 18.18
CA GLU A 523 22.66 23.98 19.25
C GLU A 523 21.81 22.69 19.35
N SER A 524 22.40 21.51 19.18
CA SER A 524 21.75 20.25 19.61
C SER A 524 22.69 19.43 20.50
N PRO A 525 22.27 19.07 21.73
CA PRO A 525 23.02 18.11 22.53
C PRO A 525 23.00 16.77 21.80
N ARG A 526 24.13 16.37 21.22
CA ARG A 526 24.31 15.01 20.69
C ARG A 526 24.06 14.05 21.84
N ALA A 527 23.01 13.23 21.74
CA ALA A 527 22.97 11.99 22.49
C ALA A 527 24.22 11.18 22.09
N PRO A 528 25.04 10.69 23.04
CA PRO A 528 26.23 9.96 22.69
C PRO A 528 25.84 8.69 21.93
N SER A 529 26.33 8.56 20.70
CA SER A 529 26.36 7.30 19.98
C SER A 529 27.24 6.35 20.78
N GLY A 530 26.67 5.23 21.25
CA GLY A 530 27.44 4.17 21.88
C GLY A 530 28.50 3.64 20.93
N SER A 531 29.75 4.03 21.14
CA SER A 531 30.90 3.22 20.81
C SER A 531 31.47 2.68 22.12
N ALA A 532 31.67 1.36 22.16
CA ALA A 532 32.31 0.67 23.26
C ALA A 532 33.62 1.37 23.65
N ALA A 533 33.68 1.84 24.90
CA ALA A 533 34.92 2.23 25.56
C ALA A 533 35.05 1.32 26.79
N GLY A 534 36.26 0.78 26.98
CA GLY A 534 36.61 -0.24 27.97
C GLY A 534 36.43 0.21 29.43
N PRO A 535 36.73 -0.69 30.38
CA PRO A 535 36.44 -0.45 31.80
C PRO A 535 37.24 0.75 32.33
N PRO A 536 36.68 1.52 33.28
CA PRO A 536 37.31 2.75 33.76
C PRO A 536 38.51 2.43 34.67
N SER A 537 39.64 3.05 34.37
CA SER A 537 40.77 3.20 35.28
C SER A 537 40.40 4.16 36.42
N PRO A 538 40.93 3.96 37.65
CA PRO A 538 40.49 4.69 38.83
C PRO A 538 40.99 6.15 38.85
N SER A 539 40.15 7.04 39.37
CA SER A 539 40.40 8.45 39.59
C SER A 539 41.58 8.70 40.54
N PRO A 540 42.37 9.78 40.35
CA PRO A 540 43.41 10.17 41.30
C PRO A 540 42.79 10.77 42.57
N SER A 541 43.25 10.27 43.71
CA SER A 541 42.91 10.70 45.07
C SER A 541 43.38 12.14 45.36
N VAL A 542 42.46 12.99 45.82
CA VAL A 542 42.74 14.30 46.41
C VAL A 542 43.23 14.11 47.86
N PRO A 543 44.32 14.77 48.31
CA PRO A 543 44.80 14.63 49.68
C PRO A 543 43.91 15.41 50.66
N GLY A 544 43.50 14.75 51.75
CA GLY A 544 42.76 15.36 52.86
C GLY A 544 43.63 16.29 53.72
N PRO A 545 43.01 17.23 54.46
CA PRO A 545 43.72 18.23 55.23
C PRO A 545 44.39 17.63 56.48
N ARG A 546 45.59 18.13 56.79
CA ARG A 546 46.40 17.81 57.97
C ARG A 546 45.72 18.34 59.24
N GLU A 547 45.48 17.45 60.20
CA GLU A 547 45.16 17.78 61.58
C GLU A 547 46.42 18.30 62.31
N ALA A 548 46.23 19.32 63.14
CA ALA A 548 47.21 19.82 64.11
C ALA A 548 46.58 19.78 65.52
N PRO A 549 47.40 19.68 66.59
CA PRO A 549 47.13 18.79 67.70
C PRO A 549 46.35 19.42 68.87
N VAL A 550 45.61 18.54 69.55
CA VAL A 550 44.93 18.74 70.83
C VAL A 550 45.97 19.00 71.93
N GLN A 551 45.86 20.15 72.61
CA GLN A 551 46.55 20.40 73.88
C GLN A 551 45.64 19.98 75.03
N ASP A 552 46.21 19.08 75.83
CA ASP A 552 45.73 18.59 77.12
C ASP A 552 46.01 19.63 78.22
N ARG A 553 44.99 19.92 79.05
CA ARG A 553 45.19 20.46 80.40
C ARG A 553 44.12 19.89 81.32
N SER A 554 44.58 18.98 82.17
CA SER A 554 43.95 18.53 83.40
C SER A 554 44.31 19.49 84.56
N THR A 555 43.27 20.09 85.16
CA THR A 555 43.02 20.38 86.62
C THR A 555 44.04 21.12 87.50
N PRO A 556 43.64 21.70 88.66
CA PRO A 556 42.28 21.94 89.18
C PRO A 556 41.80 23.40 89.06
#